data_AF-A0A974Y925-F1
#
_entry.id   AF-A0A974Y925-F1
#
_cell.length_a   1.000
_cell.length_b   1.000
_cell.length_c   1.000
_cell.angle_alpha   90.00
_cell.angle_beta   90.00
_cell.angle_gamma   90.00
#
_symmetry.space_group_name_H-M   'P 1'
#
loop_
_entity.id
_entity.type
_entity.pdbx_description
1 polymer ?
#
loop_
_entity_poly.entity_id
_entity_poly.type
_entity_poly.pdbx_seq_one_letter_code
_entity_poly.pdbx_strand_id
1 'polypeptide(L)'
;MSHKHAHLMRSIFQDPPSANIHWREIESLLHHLGADIEPSHGARFKITLNKIEAFLHHPHNSNTCSRTDIKALREVLTHAGVTLSAYEAGEV
;
A
#
# COMPACT_ATOMS: atom_id res chain seq x y z
N MET A 1 -10.45 13.32 2.83
CA MET A 1 -10.17 11.87 2.80
C MET A 1 -11.37 11.10 2.26
N SER A 2 -11.17 10.14 1.35
CA SER A 2 -12.23 9.22 0.94
C SER A 2 -12.49 8.19 2.05
N HIS A 3 -13.75 7.91 2.38
CA HIS A 3 -14.10 6.84 3.33
C HIS A 3 -13.50 5.48 2.93
N LYS A 4 -13.31 5.23 1.62
CA LYS A 4 -12.71 3.99 1.11
C LYS A 4 -11.23 3.88 1.47
N HIS A 5 -10.45 4.95 1.29
CA HIS A 5 -9.02 4.94 1.62
C HIS A 5 -8.78 4.81 3.12
N ALA A 6 -9.59 5.47 3.96
CA ALA A 6 -9.52 5.30 5.40
C ALA A 6 -9.82 3.85 5.85
N HIS A 7 -10.83 3.21 5.25
CA HIS A 7 -11.13 1.81 5.53
C HIS A 7 -10.02 0.86 5.06
N LEU A 8 -9.41 1.16 3.91
CA LEU A 8 -8.29 0.38 3.38
C LEU A 8 -7.04 0.53 4.27
N MET A 9 -6.72 1.74 4.72
CA MET A 9 -5.63 1.98 5.68
C MET A 9 -5.81 1.14 6.94
N ARG A 10 -7.00 1.16 7.56
CA ARG A 10 -7.29 0.28 8.71
C ARG A 10 -7.10 -1.20 8.35
N SER A 11 -7.56 -1.61 7.18
CA SER A 11 -7.42 -3.00 6.70
C SER A 11 -5.98 -3.44 6.45
N ILE A 12 -5.10 -2.52 6.05
CA ILE A 12 -3.66 -2.76 5.85
C ILE A 12 -2.94 -2.87 7.19
N PHE A 13 -3.32 -2.07 8.19
CA PHE A 13 -2.65 -2.00 9.49
C PHE A 13 -3.23 -2.96 10.56
N GLN A 14 -4.39 -3.57 10.34
CA GLN A 14 -4.95 -4.58 11.26
C GLN A 14 -4.09 -5.86 11.33
N ASP A 15 -4.14 -6.57 12.45
CA ASP A 15 -3.49 -7.87 12.62
C ASP A 15 -4.52 -8.93 13.07
N PRO A 16 -4.70 -10.05 12.35
CA PRO A 16 -3.96 -10.46 11.15
C PRO A 16 -4.34 -9.66 9.89
N PRO A 17 -3.45 -9.51 8.88
CA PRO A 17 -3.74 -8.78 7.65
C PRO A 17 -4.88 -9.41 6.83
N SER A 18 -5.72 -8.56 6.22
CA SER A 18 -6.75 -9.01 5.27
C SER A 18 -6.10 -9.61 4.02
N ALA A 19 -6.68 -10.71 3.51
CA ALA A 19 -6.28 -11.34 2.26
C ALA A 19 -7.24 -11.03 1.09
N ASN A 20 -8.14 -10.05 1.28
CA ASN A 20 -9.20 -9.72 0.30
C ASN A 20 -9.07 -8.27 -0.20
N ILE A 21 -7.85 -7.76 -0.30
CA ILE A 21 -7.57 -6.41 -0.82
C ILE A 21 -7.11 -6.55 -2.27
N HIS A 22 -7.73 -5.83 -3.20
CA HIS A 22 -7.32 -5.86 -4.60
C HIS A 22 -6.13 -4.92 -4.86
N TRP A 23 -5.23 -5.31 -5.78
CA TRP A 23 -4.10 -4.47 -6.18
C TRP A 23 -4.53 -3.08 -6.63
N ARG A 24 -5.63 -2.98 -7.39
CA ARG A 24 -6.19 -1.70 -7.82
C ARG A 24 -6.56 -0.77 -6.65
N GLU A 25 -6.98 -1.32 -5.52
CA GLU A 25 -7.28 -0.53 -4.32
C GLU A 25 -5.99 0.01 -3.68
N ILE A 26 -4.93 -0.81 -3.66
CA ILE A 26 -3.58 -0.41 -3.20
C ILE A 26 -2.99 0.65 -4.10
N GLU A 27 -3.02 0.46 -5.41
CA GLU A 27 -2.52 1.43 -6.40
C GLU A 27 -3.25 2.76 -6.27
N SER A 28 -4.58 2.73 -6.12
CA SER A 28 -5.38 3.94 -5.88
C SER A 28 -5.01 4.63 -4.57
N LEU A 29 -4.71 3.89 -3.50
CA LEU A 29 -4.27 4.46 -2.22
C LEU A 29 -2.86 5.07 -2.34
N LEU A 30 -1.92 4.37 -2.97
CA LEU A 30 -0.56 4.84 -3.17
C LEU A 30 -0.54 6.15 -3.97
N HIS A 31 -1.32 6.25 -5.04
CA HIS A 31 -1.48 7.52 -5.77
C HIS A 31 -2.15 8.61 -4.91
N HIS A 32 -3.13 8.26 -4.07
CA HIS A 32 -3.73 9.23 -3.15
C HIS A 32 -2.71 9.81 -2.16
N LEU A 33 -1.77 8.98 -1.70
CA LEU A 33 -0.65 9.36 -0.83
C LEU A 33 0.48 10.08 -1.57
N GLY A 34 0.36 10.29 -2.89
CA GLY A 34 1.38 10.97 -3.69
C GLY A 34 2.56 10.08 -4.08
N ALA A 35 2.40 8.75 -4.10
CA ALA A 35 3.44 7.84 -4.56
C ALA A 35 3.54 7.81 -6.09
N ASP A 36 4.76 7.75 -6.59
CA ASP A 36 5.08 7.35 -7.96
C ASP A 36 5.20 5.83 -8.05
N ILE A 37 4.60 5.24 -9.09
CA ILE A 37 4.52 3.78 -9.29
C ILE A 37 5.01 3.45 -10.70
N GLU A 38 6.09 2.69 -10.79
CA GLU A 38 6.71 2.32 -12.08
C GLU A 38 6.83 0.80 -12.19
N PRO A 39 6.47 0.19 -13.34
CA PRO A 39 6.70 -1.24 -13.56
C PRO A 39 8.20 -1.55 -13.58
N SER A 40 8.57 -2.67 -12.95
CA SER A 40 9.94 -3.17 -12.86
C SER A 40 10.03 -4.64 -13.27
N HIS A 41 11.25 -5.16 -13.39
CA HIS A 41 11.53 -6.52 -13.83
C HIS A 41 10.99 -7.57 -12.83
N GLY A 42 10.46 -8.66 -13.36
CA GLY A 42 9.98 -9.79 -12.56
C GLY A 42 8.65 -9.53 -11.84
N ALA A 43 7.70 -8.87 -12.52
CA ALA A 43 6.36 -8.57 -12.03
C ALA A 43 6.34 -7.81 -10.68
N ARG A 44 7.22 -6.82 -10.59
CA ARG A 44 7.30 -5.92 -9.44
C ARG A 44 7.00 -4.49 -9.90
N PHE A 45 6.57 -3.68 -8.95
CA PHE A 45 6.47 -2.23 -9.11
C PHE A 45 7.47 -1.56 -8.20
N LYS A 46 8.24 -0.62 -8.75
CA LYS A 46 8.99 0.35 -7.95
C LYS A 46 7.99 1.39 -7.44
N ILE A 47 8.00 1.60 -6.13
CA ILE A 47 7.18 2.61 -5.46
C ILE A 47 8.14 3.65 -4.87
N THR A 48 7.90 4.92 -5.17
CA THR A 48 8.59 6.03 -4.53
C THR A 48 7.57 6.87 -3.76
N LEU A 49 7.69 6.92 -2.44
CA LEU A 49 6.80 7.68 -1.56
C LEU A 49 7.62 8.37 -0.47
N ASN A 50 7.43 9.68 -0.28
CA ASN A 50 8.18 10.46 0.72
C ASN A 50 9.70 10.25 0.65
N LYS A 51 10.26 10.18 -0.58
CA LYS A 51 11.67 9.91 -0.88
C LYS A 51 12.17 8.51 -0.49
N ILE A 52 11.28 7.63 -0.06
CA ILE A 52 11.56 6.21 0.17
C ILE A 52 11.24 5.44 -1.09
N GLU A 53 12.21 4.67 -1.57
CA GLU A 53 12.03 3.74 -2.69
C GLU A 53 11.88 2.31 -2.17
N ALA A 54 10.90 1.59 -2.69
CA ALA A 54 10.69 0.19 -2.39
C ALA A 54 10.12 -0.58 -3.59
N PHE A 55 10.06 -1.90 -3.49
CA PHE A 55 9.44 -2.75 -4.50
C PHE A 55 8.28 -3.54 -3.91
N LEU A 56 7.14 -3.53 -4.61
CA LEU A 56 6.00 -4.39 -4.30
C LEU A 56 5.78 -5.39 -5.43
N HIS A 57 5.31 -6.59 -5.07
CA HIS A 57 4.96 -7.61 -6.05
C HIS A 57 3.57 -7.37 -6.62
N HIS A 58 3.43 -7.53 -7.94
CA HIS A 58 2.12 -7.66 -8.55
C HIS A 58 1.57 -9.06 -8.25
N PRO A 59 0.31 -9.19 -7.81
CA PRO A 59 -0.27 -10.50 -7.61
C PRO A 59 -0.38 -11.25 -8.97
N HIS A 60 0.21 -12.45 -9.03
CA HIS A 60 0.47 -13.15 -10.31
C HIS A 60 -0.74 -13.94 -10.87
N ASN A 61 -1.64 -14.41 -10.00
CA ASN A 61 -2.75 -15.32 -10.38
C ASN A 61 -4.13 -14.83 -9.95
N SER A 62 -4.19 -13.71 -9.22
CA SER A 62 -5.42 -13.08 -8.78
C SER A 62 -5.22 -11.56 -8.80
N ASN A 63 -6.30 -10.81 -8.84
CA ASN A 63 -6.23 -9.36 -8.62
C ASN A 63 -6.11 -9.01 -7.13
N THR A 64 -6.09 -10.00 -6.25
CA THR A 64 -6.03 -9.85 -4.79
C THR A 64 -4.62 -10.05 -4.27
N CYS A 65 -4.22 -9.20 -3.33
CA CYS A 65 -2.92 -9.26 -2.69
C CYS A 65 -2.90 -10.31 -1.58
N SER A 66 -1.80 -11.07 -1.51
CA SER A 66 -1.59 -12.03 -0.44
C SER A 66 -1.33 -11.31 0.89
N ARG A 67 -1.45 -12.01 2.01
CA ARG A 67 -1.07 -11.45 3.33
C ARG A 67 0.39 -11.01 3.37
N THR A 68 1.26 -11.67 2.62
CA THR A 68 2.68 -11.29 2.50
C THR A 68 2.82 -9.96 1.78
N ASP A 69 2.07 -9.75 0.69
CA ASP A 69 2.07 -8.47 -0.05
C ASP A 69 1.54 -7.33 0.82
N ILE A 70 0.49 -7.58 1.63
CA ILE A 70 -0.04 -6.57 2.56
C ILE A 70 0.95 -6.24 3.67
N LYS A 71 1.71 -7.21 4.18
CA LYS A 71 2.79 -6.95 5.15
C LYS A 71 3.91 -6.11 4.52
N ALA A 72 4.35 -6.45 3.31
CA ALA A 72 5.35 -5.67 2.58
C ALA A 72 4.86 -4.23 2.33
N LEU A 73 3.60 -4.05 1.90
CA LEU A 73 2.99 -2.73 1.76
C LEU A 73 3.02 -1.94 3.07
N ARG A 74 2.64 -2.57 4.20
CA ARG A 74 2.66 -1.91 5.51
C ARG A 74 4.06 -1.44 5.89
N GLU A 75 5.09 -2.23 5.62
CA GLU A 75 6.48 -1.85 5.85
C GLU A 75 6.90 -0.66 4.99
N VAL A 76 6.54 -0.66 3.70
CA VAL A 76 6.81 0.48 2.79
C VAL A 76 6.14 1.76 3.30
N LEU A 77 4.85 1.70 3.65
CA LEU A 77 4.12 2.85 4.19
C LEU A 77 4.76 3.35 5.48
N THR A 78 5.13 2.44 6.39
CA THR A 78 5.75 2.80 7.67
C THR A 78 7.10 3.48 7.47
N HIS A 79 7.95 2.95 6.58
CA HIS A 79 9.24 3.59 6.25
C HIS A 79 9.07 4.96 5.60
N ALA A 80 8.01 5.13 4.80
CA ALA A 80 7.64 6.42 4.22
C ALA A 80 7.00 7.39 5.24
N GLY A 81 6.89 7.03 6.52
CA GLY A 81 6.27 7.84 7.56
C GLY A 81 4.74 7.83 7.54
N VAL A 82 4.12 7.01 6.68
CA VAL A 82 2.67 6.85 6.59
C VAL A 82 2.23 5.74 7.54
N THR A 83 1.80 6.14 8.74
CA THR A 83 1.17 5.24 9.72
C THR A 83 -0.34 5.44 9.73
N LEU A 84 -1.10 4.50 10.31
CA LEU A 84 -2.56 4.67 10.47
C LEU A 84 -2.89 5.94 11.28
N SER A 85 -2.14 6.21 12.36
CA SER A 85 -2.38 7.38 13.20
C SER A 85 -2.08 8.70 12.48
N ALA A 86 -0.95 8.78 11.76
CA ALA A 86 -0.59 9.97 10.98
C ALA A 86 -1.62 10.24 9.86
N TYR A 87 -2.08 9.16 9.20
CA TYR A 87 -3.12 9.26 8.18
C TYR A 87 -4.45 9.77 8.74
N GLU A 88 -4.90 9.24 9.89
CA GLU A 88 -6.15 9.68 10.52
C GLU A 88 -6.06 11.11 11.09
N ALA A 89 -4.87 11.55 11.50
CA ALA A 89 -4.60 12.94 11.90
C ALA A 89 -4.52 13.93 10.72
N GLY A 90 -4.38 13.42 9.49
CA GLY A 90 -4.23 14.25 8.28
C GLY A 90 -2.83 14.84 8.13
N GLU A 91 -1.81 14.16 8.65
CA GLU A 91 -0.40 14.59 8.68
C GLU A 91 0.44 13.98 7.54
N VAL A 92 -0.19 13.27 6.61
CA VAL A 92 0.44 12.54 5.49
C VAL A 92 0.11 13.15 4.14
#